data_AF-A0A3D4CWU6-F1
#
_entry.id   AF-A0A3D4CWU6-F1
#
_cell.length_a   1.000
_cell.length_b   1.000
_cell.length_c   1.000
_cell.angle_alpha   90.00
_cell.angle_beta   90.00
_cell.angle_gamma   90.00
#
_symmetry.space_group_name_H-M   'P 1'
#
loop_
_entity.id
_entity.type
_entity.pdbx_description
1 polymer ?
#
loop_
_entity_poly.entity_id
_entity_poly.type
_entity_poly.pdbx_seq_one_letter_code
_entity_poly.pdbx_strand_id
1 'polypeptide(L)'
;MLKYPAWLSLLLVLISHSSKGELSLELRHLWNKQALSTPSKELVTASGERIKLSRFAYLLSGPRLLAGRPGTNAGKWLQRADWFAYVDASRPGGLNRMELGSLLPDSYRTLQFSVGLNKAIDEADPSSYPATHALNPNYNNLHWTPQGGYIFVAVEGHLLDNGSTGGFAYHLGHPRNRVAISLPIDLDLTKPAVLEIDVHLDRIFGGEHPLRIGRNPSTHSREGDPVAKKLRQQLTTAFELRGIRQAQPAARTKPASKSSLVGTPYRFEIARGFPIPTLPTSPPLTNERVALGERLFNDPLLSSTNKQSCSSCHQTAHAFSDPRRFSEGATGSLGTRNSMPLFNLAWKESFFWDGSSPSLRELVLHPIQSAIEMHESLPHVIAELESAGYGPLFRAAFGSADITEQHIGIALEQFLLTRTSYDSRFDKAARGESELTEIEKRGFELFMTEYDPRRGLKGADCFHCHGGALFTDHRFHNNGIPDDLDLGLELVTGRETDRNLFITPSLRNIALTAPYMHDGRFQTLREVIEHYDSGLHHSPSLDPNLAKHPRKGLGMETKDKRALEAFLRTLSDPQFIPPAESGKEKSP
;
A
#
# COMPACT_ATOMS: atom_id res chain seq x y z
N MET A 1 38.34 -58.73 -5.18
CA MET A 1 37.86 -59.99 -5.77
C MET A 1 36.62 -59.69 -6.60
N LEU A 2 36.69 -60.01 -7.92
CA LEU A 2 35.61 -60.25 -8.91
C LEU A 2 34.52 -59.18 -9.14
N LYS A 3 33.94 -58.94 -10.34
CA LYS A 3 34.21 -59.11 -11.80
C LYS A 3 32.90 -58.64 -12.52
N TYR A 4 32.96 -57.62 -13.40
CA TYR A 4 32.08 -57.33 -14.59
C TYR A 4 30.53 -57.08 -14.43
N PRO A 5 29.78 -56.59 -15.46
CA PRO A 5 29.82 -55.28 -16.12
C PRO A 5 28.41 -54.63 -16.38
N ALA A 6 28.43 -53.48 -17.07
CA ALA A 6 27.32 -52.60 -17.46
C ALA A 6 26.18 -53.22 -18.29
N TRP A 7 24.93 -52.89 -17.95
CA TRP A 7 23.78 -52.75 -18.86
C TRP A 7 22.89 -51.59 -18.35
N LEU A 8 23.07 -50.39 -18.92
CA LEU A 8 22.18 -49.25 -18.67
C LEU A 8 21.11 -49.27 -19.77
N SER A 9 19.95 -49.85 -19.48
CA SER A 9 18.78 -49.75 -20.36
C SER A 9 18.23 -48.32 -20.29
N LEU A 10 18.46 -47.57 -21.37
CA LEU A 10 17.92 -46.24 -21.60
C LEU A 10 16.40 -46.36 -21.84
N LEU A 11 15.59 -46.33 -20.78
CA LEU A 11 14.17 -46.03 -20.92
C LEU A 11 14.04 -44.51 -21.12
N LEU A 12 13.94 -44.09 -22.37
CA LEU A 12 13.34 -42.81 -22.72
C LEU A 12 11.89 -42.85 -22.24
N VAL A 13 11.65 -42.37 -21.02
CA VAL A 13 10.34 -41.82 -20.67
C VAL A 13 10.23 -40.54 -21.50
N LEU A 14 9.56 -40.64 -22.64
CA LEU A 14 8.96 -39.50 -23.31
C LEU A 14 8.06 -38.82 -22.27
N ILE A 15 8.58 -37.79 -21.60
CA ILE A 15 7.76 -36.83 -20.87
C ILE A 15 6.98 -36.12 -21.96
N SER A 16 5.80 -36.66 -22.27
CA SER A 16 4.76 -35.94 -22.97
C SER A 16 4.63 -34.61 -22.25
N HIS A 17 4.99 -33.52 -22.94
CA HIS A 17 4.68 -32.18 -22.47
C HIS A 17 3.16 -32.08 -22.48
N SER A 18 2.51 -32.52 -21.40
CA SER A 18 1.09 -32.26 -21.17
C SER A 18 0.96 -30.75 -21.19
N SER A 19 0.37 -30.20 -22.24
CA SER A 19 0.07 -28.78 -22.37
C SER A 19 -0.76 -28.39 -21.15
N LYS A 20 -0.17 -27.74 -20.15
CA LYS A 20 -0.92 -27.32 -18.97
C LYS A 20 -1.93 -26.26 -19.40
N GLY A 21 -3.18 -26.38 -18.98
CA GLY A 21 -4.20 -25.36 -19.25
C GLY A 21 -4.02 -24.20 -18.28
N GLU A 22 -3.90 -22.98 -18.80
CA GLU A 22 -3.80 -21.77 -17.97
C GLU A 22 -5.20 -21.24 -17.66
N LEU A 23 -5.47 -20.94 -16.39
CA LEU A 23 -6.76 -20.41 -15.96
C LEU A 23 -6.57 -19.07 -15.27
N SER A 24 -7.39 -18.09 -15.66
CA SER A 24 -7.49 -16.81 -14.98
C SER A 24 -8.94 -16.55 -14.54
N LEU A 25 -9.11 -15.74 -13.51
CA LEU A 25 -10.41 -15.25 -13.05
C LEU A 25 -10.50 -13.78 -13.38
N GLU A 26 -11.59 -13.31 -13.98
CA GLU A 26 -11.86 -11.89 -14.25
C GLU A 26 -13.13 -11.48 -13.51
N LEU A 27 -13.00 -10.64 -12.49
CA LEU A 27 -14.13 -10.17 -11.68
C LEU A 27 -14.74 -8.88 -12.22
N ARG A 28 -16.02 -8.64 -11.96
CA ARG A 28 -16.69 -7.37 -12.26
C ARG A 28 -17.67 -7.04 -11.16
N HIS A 29 -17.45 -5.93 -10.46
CA HIS A 29 -18.28 -5.50 -9.34
C HIS A 29 -19.47 -4.69 -9.84
N LEU A 30 -20.65 -5.04 -9.35
CA LEU A 30 -21.93 -4.52 -9.81
C LEU A 30 -22.78 -4.01 -8.66
N TRP A 31 -23.61 -3.03 -8.96
CA TRP A 31 -24.77 -2.65 -8.16
C TRP A 31 -26.00 -2.63 -9.07
N ASN A 32 -27.03 -3.42 -8.76
CA ASN A 32 -28.24 -3.54 -9.58
C ASN A 32 -27.93 -3.82 -11.07
N LYS A 33 -26.96 -4.73 -11.31
CA LYS A 33 -26.43 -5.13 -12.63
C LYS A 33 -25.65 -4.06 -13.40
N GLN A 34 -25.44 -2.87 -12.83
CA GLN A 34 -24.59 -1.84 -13.41
C GLN A 34 -23.18 -1.91 -12.84
N ALA A 35 -22.17 -1.67 -13.67
CA ALA A 35 -20.79 -1.60 -13.21
C ALA A 35 -20.62 -0.54 -12.13
N LEU A 36 -20.03 -0.93 -11.01
CA LEU A 36 -19.77 -0.04 -9.89
C LEU A 36 -18.46 0.72 -10.13
N SER A 37 -18.49 2.03 -9.93
CA SER A 37 -17.28 2.83 -9.72
C SER A 37 -17.05 3.03 -8.22
N THR A 38 -15.80 3.19 -7.82
CA THR A 38 -15.44 3.54 -6.43
C THR A 38 -14.44 4.71 -6.47
N PRO A 39 -14.72 5.84 -5.80
CA PRO A 39 -15.95 6.12 -5.05
C PRO A 39 -17.23 6.03 -5.91
N SER A 40 -18.31 5.52 -5.31
CA SER A 40 -19.56 5.29 -6.01
C SER A 40 -20.38 6.56 -6.11
N LYS A 41 -21.26 6.60 -7.12
CA LYS A 41 -22.43 7.49 -7.06
C LYS A 41 -23.31 7.10 -5.87
N GLU A 42 -24.30 7.93 -5.57
CA GLU A 42 -25.32 7.61 -4.55
C GLU A 42 -26.02 6.28 -4.89
N LEU A 43 -26.05 5.38 -3.92
CA LEU A 43 -26.71 4.08 -3.97
C LEU A 43 -27.79 4.05 -2.89
N VAL A 44 -28.91 3.39 -3.19
CA VAL A 44 -30.00 3.19 -2.23
C VAL A 44 -30.02 1.73 -1.81
N THR A 45 -29.79 1.47 -0.52
CA THR A 45 -29.83 0.11 0.06
C THR A 45 -31.27 -0.40 0.15
N ALA A 46 -31.45 -1.71 0.37
CA ALA A 46 -32.78 -2.27 0.61
C ALA A 46 -33.42 -1.80 1.93
N SER A 47 -32.65 -1.21 2.86
CA SER A 47 -33.18 -0.54 4.05
C SER A 47 -33.71 0.88 3.76
N GLY A 48 -33.54 1.40 2.54
CA GLY A 48 -33.88 2.76 2.14
C GLY A 48 -32.81 3.80 2.50
N GLU A 49 -31.64 3.36 2.97
CA GLU A 49 -30.52 4.24 3.30
C GLU A 49 -29.76 4.62 2.03
N ARG A 50 -29.31 5.87 1.97
CA ARG A 50 -28.57 6.41 0.82
C ARG A 50 -27.10 6.43 1.17
N ILE A 51 -26.27 5.82 0.34
CA ILE A 51 -24.84 5.65 0.62
C ILE A 51 -23.97 5.97 -0.59
N LYS A 52 -22.70 6.27 -0.33
CA LYS A 52 -21.61 6.23 -1.33
C LYS A 52 -20.56 5.26 -0.83
N LEU A 53 -20.26 4.22 -1.59
CA LEU A 53 -19.16 3.30 -1.28
C LEU A 53 -17.85 3.94 -1.71
N SER A 54 -16.88 4.02 -0.80
CA SER A 54 -15.52 4.45 -1.12
C SER A 54 -14.61 3.24 -1.37
N ARG A 55 -14.86 2.12 -0.68
CA ARG A 55 -14.02 0.93 -0.74
C ARG A 55 -14.83 -0.36 -0.61
N PHE A 56 -14.51 -1.32 -1.46
CA PHE A 56 -14.88 -2.71 -1.30
C PHE A 56 -13.70 -3.59 -1.67
N ALA A 57 -13.04 -4.14 -0.66
CA ALA A 57 -11.82 -4.93 -0.82
C ALA A 57 -11.92 -6.26 -0.08
N TYR A 58 -11.31 -7.31 -0.61
CA TYR A 58 -11.34 -8.63 0.01
C TYR A 58 -10.20 -9.56 -0.44
N LEU A 59 -9.91 -10.56 0.40
CA LEU A 59 -8.96 -11.64 0.09
C LEU A 59 -9.69 -12.89 -0.37
N LEU A 60 -9.20 -13.48 -1.45
CA LEU A 60 -9.61 -14.78 -1.95
C LEU A 60 -8.54 -15.83 -1.65
N SER A 61 -8.96 -17.04 -1.29
CA SER A 61 -8.04 -18.15 -1.01
C SER A 61 -8.61 -19.53 -1.36
N GLY A 62 -7.71 -20.51 -1.44
CA GLY A 62 -8.04 -21.93 -1.52
C GLY A 62 -8.95 -22.33 -2.69
N PRO A 63 -8.68 -21.89 -3.92
CA PRO A 63 -9.47 -22.28 -5.07
C PRO A 63 -9.33 -23.79 -5.31
N ARG A 64 -10.46 -24.41 -5.66
CA ARG A 64 -10.54 -25.82 -6.04
C ARG A 64 -11.57 -26.03 -7.14
N LEU A 65 -11.27 -26.97 -8.03
CA LEU A 65 -12.09 -27.33 -9.19
C LEU A 65 -12.53 -28.78 -9.11
N LEU A 66 -13.82 -29.05 -9.36
CA LEU A 66 -14.37 -30.40 -9.39
C LEU A 66 -14.41 -30.92 -10.82
N ALA A 67 -13.74 -32.04 -11.09
CA ALA A 67 -13.72 -32.65 -12.42
C ALA A 67 -15.11 -33.18 -12.83
N GLY A 68 -15.50 -32.91 -14.08
CA GLY A 68 -16.89 -33.02 -14.57
C GLY A 68 -17.24 -34.30 -15.35
N ARG A 69 -16.41 -34.73 -16.31
CA ARG A 69 -16.71 -35.85 -17.24
C ARG A 69 -16.08 -37.18 -16.80
N PRO A 70 -16.56 -38.33 -17.33
CA PRO A 70 -15.93 -39.63 -17.11
C PRO A 70 -14.51 -39.64 -17.70
N GLY A 71 -13.53 -39.76 -16.81
CA GLY A 71 -12.10 -39.79 -17.06
C GLY A 71 -11.38 -40.21 -15.77
N THR A 72 -10.04 -40.28 -15.75
CA THR A 72 -9.27 -40.78 -14.58
C THR A 72 -9.43 -39.95 -13.30
N ASN A 73 -9.95 -38.72 -13.41
CA ASN A 73 -10.14 -37.79 -12.30
C ASN A 73 -11.59 -37.41 -12.01
N ALA A 74 -12.57 -38.05 -12.66
CA ALA A 74 -14.00 -37.74 -12.46
C ALA A 74 -14.38 -37.69 -10.97
N GLY A 75 -15.02 -36.60 -10.54
CA GLY A 75 -15.43 -36.41 -9.15
C GLY A 75 -14.32 -36.05 -8.15
N LYS A 76 -13.06 -35.94 -8.59
CA LYS A 76 -11.96 -35.45 -7.74
C LYS A 76 -11.89 -33.93 -7.74
N TRP A 77 -11.45 -33.37 -6.61
CA TRP A 77 -11.12 -31.96 -6.47
C TRP A 77 -9.65 -31.73 -6.78
N LEU A 78 -9.37 -30.80 -7.69
CA LEU A 78 -8.05 -30.20 -7.86
C LEU A 78 -7.97 -28.94 -7.01
N GLN A 79 -7.04 -28.86 -6.07
CA GLN A 79 -6.92 -27.73 -5.15
C GLN A 79 -5.58 -27.02 -5.30
N ARG A 80 -5.58 -25.69 -5.13
CA ARG A 80 -4.37 -24.87 -4.94
C ARG A 80 -4.41 -24.25 -3.55
N ALA A 81 -3.60 -24.77 -2.64
CA ALA A 81 -3.53 -24.30 -1.26
C ALA A 81 -2.68 -23.02 -1.10
N ASP A 82 -1.81 -22.76 -2.08
CA ASP A 82 -0.82 -21.69 -2.14
C ASP A 82 -1.29 -20.46 -2.94
N TRP A 83 -2.55 -20.45 -3.38
CA TRP A 83 -3.10 -19.35 -4.16
C TRP A 83 -3.88 -18.38 -3.28
N PHE A 84 -3.52 -17.11 -3.39
CA PHE A 84 -4.17 -15.98 -2.75
C PHE A 84 -4.36 -14.87 -3.76
N ALA A 85 -5.45 -14.14 -3.63
CA ALA A 85 -5.66 -12.93 -4.38
C ALA A 85 -6.23 -11.83 -3.48
N TYR A 86 -5.82 -10.61 -3.77
CA TYR A 86 -6.37 -9.41 -3.20
C TYR A 86 -7.16 -8.68 -4.28
N VAL A 87 -8.41 -8.38 -3.99
CA VAL A 87 -9.30 -7.64 -4.87
C VAL A 87 -9.69 -6.35 -4.17
N ASP A 88 -9.54 -5.21 -4.86
CA ASP A 88 -10.01 -3.90 -4.38
C ASP A 88 -10.75 -3.20 -5.51
N ALA A 89 -12.06 -3.06 -5.36
CA ALA A 89 -12.90 -2.39 -6.35
C ALA A 89 -12.52 -0.90 -6.52
N SER A 90 -11.87 -0.29 -5.53
CA SER A 90 -11.51 1.15 -5.54
C SER A 90 -10.27 1.51 -6.35
N ARG A 91 -9.46 0.53 -6.80
CA ARG A 91 -8.23 0.83 -7.53
C ARG A 91 -8.50 1.27 -8.98
N PRO A 92 -7.93 2.40 -9.45
CA PRO A 92 -7.94 2.80 -10.86
C PRO A 92 -7.35 1.69 -11.74
N GLY A 93 -7.99 1.36 -12.86
CA GLY A 93 -7.57 0.27 -13.74
C GLY A 93 -7.92 -1.14 -13.26
N GLY A 94 -8.46 -1.29 -12.03
CA GLY A 94 -9.18 -2.46 -11.51
C GLY A 94 -8.83 -3.79 -12.15
N LEU A 95 -7.57 -4.22 -12.03
CA LEU A 95 -7.11 -5.55 -12.46
C LEU A 95 -7.92 -6.61 -11.72
N ASN A 96 -9.07 -6.94 -12.27
CA ASN A 96 -9.89 -8.03 -11.77
C ASN A 96 -9.46 -9.36 -12.38
N ARG A 97 -8.46 -9.34 -13.28
CA ARG A 97 -7.86 -10.55 -13.81
C ARG A 97 -6.77 -11.06 -12.86
N MET A 98 -6.98 -12.25 -12.34
CA MET A 98 -6.05 -12.93 -11.44
C MET A 98 -5.69 -14.28 -12.03
N GLU A 99 -4.39 -14.55 -12.14
CA GLU A 99 -3.92 -15.82 -12.67
C GLU A 99 -4.05 -16.91 -11.61
N LEU A 100 -4.90 -17.91 -11.86
CA LEU A 100 -4.86 -19.18 -11.12
C LEU A 100 -3.63 -19.99 -11.54
N GLY A 101 -3.13 -19.73 -12.75
CA GLY A 101 -1.93 -20.32 -13.33
C GLY A 101 -2.22 -21.65 -14.01
N SER A 102 -1.18 -22.43 -14.22
CA SER A 102 -1.24 -23.71 -14.94
C SER A 102 -1.88 -24.83 -14.09
N LEU A 103 -2.88 -25.49 -14.64
CA LEU A 103 -3.59 -26.62 -14.03
C LEU A 103 -3.57 -27.86 -14.94
N LEU A 104 -4.02 -28.99 -14.39
CA LEU A 104 -4.20 -30.22 -15.16
C LEU A 104 -5.28 -29.99 -16.22
N PRO A 105 -5.05 -30.36 -17.49
CA PRO A 105 -6.08 -30.33 -18.51
C PRO A 105 -7.20 -31.34 -18.18
N ASP A 106 -8.41 -30.85 -17.98
CA ASP A 106 -9.61 -31.65 -17.75
C ASP A 106 -10.87 -30.80 -18.00
N SER A 107 -12.02 -31.44 -17.96
CA SER A 107 -13.31 -30.79 -17.82
C SER A 107 -13.65 -30.56 -16.34
N TYR A 108 -14.13 -29.37 -16.01
CA TYR A 108 -14.50 -28.98 -14.65
C TYR A 108 -15.93 -28.45 -14.62
N ARG A 109 -16.68 -28.86 -13.59
CA ARG A 109 -18.11 -28.52 -13.41
C ARG A 109 -18.39 -27.56 -12.24
N THR A 110 -17.41 -27.37 -11.36
CA THR A 110 -17.56 -26.48 -10.20
C THR A 110 -16.24 -25.82 -9.89
N LEU A 111 -16.25 -24.50 -9.74
CA LEU A 111 -15.20 -23.75 -9.07
C LEU A 111 -15.66 -23.44 -7.65
N GLN A 112 -14.84 -23.74 -6.65
CA GLN A 112 -15.03 -23.23 -5.31
C GLN A 112 -13.80 -22.46 -4.88
N PHE A 113 -13.99 -21.32 -4.23
CA PHE A 113 -12.94 -20.58 -3.52
C PHE A 113 -13.50 -20.02 -2.22
N SER A 114 -12.66 -19.38 -1.42
CA SER A 114 -13.11 -18.73 -0.19
C SER A 114 -12.87 -17.24 -0.22
N VAL A 115 -13.83 -16.47 0.28
CA VAL A 115 -13.60 -15.11 0.77
C VAL A 115 -13.10 -15.24 2.21
N GLY A 116 -11.87 -14.80 2.44
CA GLY A 116 -11.16 -14.94 3.71
C GLY A 116 -10.20 -16.13 3.79
N LEU A 117 -9.51 -16.21 4.92
CA LEU A 117 -8.34 -17.07 5.12
C LEU A 117 -8.63 -18.21 6.10
N ASN A 118 -7.89 -19.31 5.94
CA ASN A 118 -7.91 -20.39 6.94
C ASN A 118 -7.09 -19.96 8.18
N LYS A 119 -7.27 -20.67 9.30
CA LYS A 119 -6.62 -20.34 10.58
C LYS A 119 -5.09 -20.23 10.50
N ALA A 120 -4.44 -21.18 9.83
CA ALA A 120 -2.98 -21.22 9.77
C ALA A 120 -2.40 -20.00 9.04
N ILE A 121 -3.05 -19.54 7.97
CA ILE A 121 -2.63 -18.34 7.23
C ILE A 121 -3.05 -17.06 7.96
N ASP A 122 -4.24 -17.07 8.57
CA ASP A 122 -4.78 -15.91 9.28
C ASP A 122 -3.91 -15.49 10.48
N GLU A 123 -3.33 -16.48 11.17
CA GLU A 123 -2.46 -16.29 12.34
C GLU A 123 -0.97 -16.16 11.96
N ALA A 124 -0.60 -16.33 10.68
CA ALA A 124 0.78 -16.26 10.23
C ALA A 124 1.29 -14.81 10.12
N ASP A 125 2.60 -14.63 10.34
CA ASP A 125 3.24 -13.32 10.23
C ASP A 125 3.26 -12.83 8.76
N PRO A 126 2.53 -11.73 8.44
CA PRO A 126 2.44 -11.19 7.09
C PRO A 126 3.78 -10.69 6.53
N SER A 127 4.75 -10.36 7.39
CA SER A 127 6.04 -9.81 6.96
C SER A 127 6.89 -10.79 6.15
N SER A 128 6.56 -12.09 6.25
CA SER A 128 7.18 -13.15 5.46
C SER A 128 6.85 -13.05 3.96
N TYR A 129 5.79 -12.33 3.58
CA TYR A 129 5.38 -12.17 2.20
C TYR A 129 6.07 -10.96 1.54
N PRO A 130 6.45 -11.05 0.25
CA PRO A 130 6.93 -9.89 -0.52
C PRO A 130 5.96 -8.71 -0.49
N ALA A 131 6.46 -7.48 -0.67
CA ALA A 131 5.66 -6.25 -0.62
C ALA A 131 4.53 -6.18 -1.65
N THR A 132 4.55 -7.02 -2.70
CA THR A 132 3.52 -7.10 -3.74
C THR A 132 2.59 -8.30 -3.60
N HIS A 133 2.80 -9.13 -2.58
CA HIS A 133 2.00 -10.33 -2.37
C HIS A 133 0.61 -9.99 -1.82
N ALA A 134 -0.42 -10.72 -2.25
CA ALA A 134 -1.82 -10.49 -1.85
C ALA A 134 -2.05 -10.49 -0.32
N LEU A 135 -1.23 -11.23 0.43
CA LEU A 135 -1.32 -11.31 1.89
C LEU A 135 -0.45 -10.29 2.62
N ASN A 136 0.30 -9.43 1.93
CA ASN A 136 1.08 -8.38 2.59
C ASN A 136 0.16 -7.19 2.92
N PRO A 137 0.00 -6.78 4.20
CA PRO A 137 -0.84 -5.65 4.60
C PRO A 137 -0.46 -4.32 3.95
N ASN A 138 0.79 -4.11 3.56
CA ASN A 138 1.19 -2.89 2.83
C ASN A 138 0.69 -2.92 1.38
N TYR A 139 0.49 -4.12 0.82
CA TYR A 139 -0.10 -4.28 -0.51
C TYR A 139 -1.61 -4.22 -0.46
N ASN A 140 -2.22 -5.03 0.40
CA ASN A 140 -3.67 -5.19 0.43
C ASN A 140 -4.39 -4.12 1.26
N ASN A 141 -3.66 -3.37 2.10
CA ASN A 141 -4.20 -2.36 2.99
C ASN A 141 -5.39 -2.86 3.83
N LEU A 142 -5.39 -4.16 4.11
CA LEU A 142 -6.29 -4.85 5.02
C LEU A 142 -5.45 -5.17 6.25
N HIS A 143 -5.86 -4.65 7.40
CA HIS A 143 -5.06 -4.74 8.61
C HIS A 143 -4.87 -6.18 9.06
N TRP A 144 -3.73 -6.42 9.70
CA TRP A 144 -3.43 -7.65 10.41
C TRP A 144 -2.88 -7.31 11.79
N THR A 145 -3.31 -8.03 12.81
CA THR A 145 -2.70 -7.95 14.14
C THR A 145 -2.43 -9.36 14.68
N PRO A 146 -1.39 -9.54 15.51
CA PRO A 146 -1.11 -10.85 16.11
C PRO A 146 -2.28 -11.43 16.91
N GLN A 147 -3.11 -10.58 17.52
CA GLN A 147 -4.26 -10.98 18.32
C GLN A 147 -5.55 -11.15 17.50
N GLY A 148 -5.68 -10.42 16.39
CA GLY A 148 -6.91 -10.33 15.59
C GLY A 148 -6.89 -11.10 14.27
N GLY A 149 -5.71 -11.52 13.79
CA GLY A 149 -5.54 -12.08 12.46
C GLY A 149 -5.78 -11.04 11.36
N TYR A 150 -6.12 -11.49 10.15
CA TYR A 150 -6.41 -10.60 9.03
C TYR A 150 -7.84 -10.07 9.12
N ILE A 151 -7.98 -8.81 8.77
CA ILE A 151 -9.17 -8.34 8.07
C ILE A 151 -9.07 -8.84 6.63
N PHE A 152 -10.11 -9.48 6.12
CA PHE A 152 -10.13 -10.05 4.77
C PHE A 152 -11.33 -9.59 3.94
N VAL A 153 -12.25 -8.80 4.51
CA VAL A 153 -13.22 -7.98 3.77
C VAL A 153 -13.23 -6.60 4.40
N ALA A 154 -13.14 -5.55 3.59
CA ALA A 154 -13.39 -4.18 3.99
C ALA A 154 -14.49 -3.56 3.13
N VAL A 155 -15.50 -2.97 3.79
CA VAL A 155 -16.62 -2.27 3.16
C VAL A 155 -16.73 -0.90 3.81
N GLU A 156 -16.38 0.16 3.08
CA GLU A 156 -16.30 1.52 3.63
C GLU A 156 -17.07 2.50 2.75
N GLY A 157 -17.56 3.57 3.36
CA GLY A 157 -18.25 4.63 2.63
C GLY A 157 -18.95 5.65 3.51
N HIS A 158 -19.82 6.42 2.90
CA HIS A 158 -20.59 7.46 3.56
C HIS A 158 -22.07 7.13 3.53
N LEU A 159 -22.73 7.30 4.67
CA LEU A 159 -24.18 7.44 4.79
C LEU A 159 -24.57 8.90 4.53
N LEU A 160 -25.60 9.09 3.71
CA LEU A 160 -26.15 10.39 3.35
C LEU A 160 -27.48 10.62 4.08
N ASP A 161 -27.51 11.56 5.03
CA ASP A 161 -28.71 11.89 5.81
C ASP A 161 -28.97 13.40 5.82
N ASN A 162 -30.04 13.84 5.15
CA ASN A 162 -30.57 15.22 5.19
C ASN A 162 -29.51 16.34 5.15
N GLY A 163 -28.50 16.21 4.28
CA GLY A 163 -27.43 17.20 4.11
C GLY A 163 -26.19 16.98 4.99
N SER A 164 -26.23 16.04 5.93
CA SER A 164 -25.06 15.55 6.67
C SER A 164 -24.54 14.25 6.06
N THR A 165 -23.21 14.13 5.96
CA THR A 165 -22.53 12.87 5.65
C THR A 165 -21.91 12.29 6.91
N GLY A 166 -22.09 10.99 7.13
CA GLY A 166 -21.42 10.23 8.19
C GLY A 166 -20.69 9.04 7.59
N GLY A 167 -19.53 8.68 8.13
CA GLY A 167 -18.77 7.53 7.65
C GLY A 167 -19.30 6.20 8.19
N PHE A 168 -19.06 5.13 7.46
CA PHE A 168 -19.15 3.76 7.97
C PHE A 168 -17.98 2.93 7.44
N ALA A 169 -17.59 1.94 8.22
CA ALA A 169 -16.62 0.92 7.85
C ALA A 169 -17.14 -0.41 8.39
N TYR A 170 -17.08 -1.50 7.62
CA TYR A 170 -17.39 -2.86 8.05
C TYR A 170 -16.27 -3.79 7.63
N HIS A 171 -15.53 -4.28 8.61
CA HIS A 171 -14.36 -5.13 8.44
C HIS A 171 -14.66 -6.54 8.94
N LEU A 172 -14.61 -7.53 8.05
CA LEU A 172 -14.68 -8.94 8.45
C LEU A 172 -13.27 -9.50 8.54
N GLY A 173 -12.97 -10.08 9.69
CA GLY A 173 -11.76 -10.84 9.94
C GLY A 173 -12.05 -12.12 10.70
N HIS A 174 -10.99 -12.85 11.06
CA HIS A 174 -11.01 -14.11 11.80
C HIS A 174 -11.56 -15.33 11.00
N PRO A 175 -10.99 -16.54 11.12
CA PRO A 175 -11.32 -17.67 10.23
C PRO A 175 -12.78 -18.14 10.32
N ARG A 176 -13.43 -17.94 11.49
CA ARG A 176 -14.87 -18.19 11.69
C ARG A 176 -15.76 -17.41 10.71
N ASN A 177 -15.27 -16.29 10.18
CA ASN A 177 -16.02 -15.45 9.27
C ASN A 177 -15.76 -15.78 7.79
N ARG A 178 -14.88 -16.75 7.50
CA ARG A 178 -14.58 -17.21 6.14
C ARG A 178 -15.82 -17.77 5.45
N VAL A 179 -16.01 -17.43 4.18
CA VAL A 179 -17.15 -17.87 3.36
C VAL A 179 -16.65 -18.67 2.17
N ALA A 180 -17.21 -19.87 1.96
CA ALA A 180 -16.97 -20.64 0.75
C ALA A 180 -17.96 -20.23 -0.34
N ILE A 181 -17.45 -19.86 -1.51
CA ILE A 181 -18.21 -19.50 -2.70
C ILE A 181 -18.11 -20.65 -3.69
N SER A 182 -19.25 -21.19 -4.13
CA SER A 182 -19.31 -22.30 -5.10
C SER A 182 -20.04 -21.86 -6.34
N LEU A 183 -19.35 -21.85 -7.48
CA LEU A 183 -19.89 -21.46 -8.77
C LEU A 183 -20.00 -22.69 -9.67
N PRO A 184 -21.20 -23.00 -10.21
CA PRO A 184 -21.31 -23.96 -11.30
C PRO A 184 -20.59 -23.40 -12.53
N ILE A 185 -19.79 -24.23 -13.19
CA ILE A 185 -19.05 -23.87 -14.40
C ILE A 185 -19.20 -25.01 -15.42
N ASP A 186 -18.98 -24.73 -16.71
CA ASP A 186 -18.82 -25.74 -17.76
C ASP A 186 -17.50 -25.46 -18.48
N LEU A 187 -16.39 -25.82 -17.83
CA LEU A 187 -15.04 -25.48 -18.26
C LEU A 187 -14.36 -26.69 -18.90
N ASP A 188 -13.97 -26.58 -20.16
CA ASP A 188 -13.00 -27.45 -20.81
C ASP A 188 -11.63 -26.75 -20.80
N LEU A 189 -10.72 -27.21 -19.93
CA LEU A 189 -9.40 -26.60 -19.72
C LEU A 189 -8.31 -27.27 -20.58
N THR A 190 -8.63 -27.56 -21.84
CA THR A 190 -7.65 -27.98 -22.86
C THR A 190 -6.90 -26.81 -23.49
N LYS A 191 -7.39 -25.58 -23.30
CA LYS A 191 -6.80 -24.32 -23.76
C LYS A 191 -6.82 -23.29 -22.63
N PRO A 192 -6.00 -22.22 -22.72
CA PRO A 192 -6.08 -21.12 -21.77
C PRO A 192 -7.51 -20.56 -21.70
N ALA A 193 -8.03 -20.32 -20.49
CA ALA A 193 -9.38 -19.83 -20.29
C ALA A 193 -9.44 -18.75 -19.22
N VAL A 194 -10.42 -17.86 -19.34
CA VAL A 194 -10.76 -16.82 -18.36
C VAL A 194 -12.19 -17.06 -17.89
N LEU A 195 -12.36 -17.23 -16.58
CA LEU A 195 -13.69 -17.27 -15.94
C LEU A 195 -14.10 -15.85 -15.59
N GLU A 196 -15.17 -15.37 -16.21
CA GLU A 196 -15.71 -14.04 -15.97
C GLU A 196 -16.77 -14.13 -14.86
N ILE A 197 -16.55 -13.44 -13.74
CA ILE A 197 -17.35 -13.54 -12.50
C ILE A 197 -17.91 -12.16 -12.16
N ASP A 198 -19.24 -12.05 -12.08
CA ASP A 198 -19.90 -10.86 -11.56
C ASP A 198 -20.00 -10.93 -10.03
N VAL A 199 -19.78 -9.79 -9.37
CA VAL A 199 -19.87 -9.62 -7.91
C VAL A 199 -20.95 -8.57 -7.63
N HIS A 200 -22.11 -9.01 -7.16
CA HIS A 200 -23.29 -8.17 -6.91
C HIS A 200 -23.28 -7.60 -5.49
N LEU A 201 -22.84 -6.36 -5.33
CA LEU A 201 -22.80 -5.69 -4.04
C LEU A 201 -24.20 -5.38 -3.52
N ASP A 202 -25.18 -5.13 -4.40
CA ASP A 202 -26.58 -4.94 -4.00
C ASP A 202 -27.11 -6.12 -3.18
N ARG A 203 -26.68 -7.36 -3.45
CA ARG A 203 -27.05 -8.55 -2.67
C ARG A 203 -26.43 -8.57 -1.27
N ILE A 204 -25.24 -7.98 -1.11
CA ILE A 204 -24.57 -7.78 0.18
C ILE A 204 -25.37 -6.79 1.04
N PHE A 205 -25.98 -5.78 0.43
CA PHE A 205 -26.80 -4.80 1.15
C PHE A 205 -28.32 -5.10 1.12
N GLY A 206 -28.75 -6.13 0.39
CA GLY A 206 -30.13 -6.28 -0.13
C GLY A 206 -30.92 -7.52 0.28
N GLY A 207 -30.49 -8.26 1.32
CA GLY A 207 -31.21 -9.45 1.80
C GLY A 207 -32.51 -9.15 2.56
N GLU A 208 -33.27 -10.20 2.94
CA GLU A 208 -34.53 -10.10 3.72
C GLU A 208 -34.41 -9.26 5.00
N HIS A 209 -33.20 -9.19 5.58
CA HIS A 209 -32.88 -8.40 6.76
C HIS A 209 -31.72 -7.44 6.48
N PRO A 210 -31.95 -6.33 5.74
CA PRO A 210 -30.88 -5.49 5.23
C PRO A 210 -30.01 -4.91 6.36
N LEU A 211 -28.77 -4.57 5.98
CA LEU A 211 -27.86 -3.84 6.86
C LEU A 211 -28.42 -2.43 7.08
N ARG A 212 -28.51 -2.01 8.35
CA ARG A 212 -28.99 -0.68 8.73
C ARG A 212 -27.83 0.20 9.16
N ILE A 213 -27.19 0.87 8.22
CA ILE A 213 -25.90 1.56 8.41
C ILE A 213 -25.98 2.63 9.49
N GLY A 214 -26.99 3.50 9.47
CA GLY A 214 -27.18 4.55 10.48
C GLY A 214 -27.49 4.03 11.88
N ARG A 215 -27.87 2.75 12.03
CA ARG A 215 -28.04 2.08 13.34
C ARG A 215 -26.81 1.22 13.72
N ASN A 216 -25.93 1.04 12.74
CA ASN A 216 -24.71 0.25 12.60
C ASN A 216 -23.35 0.91 12.80
N PRO A 217 -22.87 1.27 14.01
CA PRO A 217 -21.51 1.78 14.17
C PRO A 217 -20.50 0.70 14.56
N SER A 218 -20.86 -0.59 14.39
CA SER A 218 -19.85 -1.65 14.46
C SER A 218 -18.96 -1.51 13.25
N THR A 219 -17.67 -1.70 13.44
CA THR A 219 -16.67 -1.51 12.40
C THR A 219 -15.85 -2.76 12.15
N HIS A 220 -15.71 -3.63 13.15
CA HIS A 220 -15.01 -4.90 13.02
C HIS A 220 -15.87 -6.06 13.52
N SER A 221 -15.80 -7.18 12.80
CA SER A 221 -16.49 -8.40 13.18
C SER A 221 -15.97 -8.98 14.49
N ARG A 222 -16.89 -9.39 15.37
CA ARG A 222 -16.58 -10.12 16.61
C ARG A 222 -17.48 -11.36 16.75
N GLU A 223 -17.17 -12.18 17.75
CA GLU A 223 -18.06 -13.27 18.12
C GLU A 223 -19.44 -12.72 18.51
N GLY A 224 -20.50 -13.31 17.95
CA GLY A 224 -21.87 -12.84 18.16
C GLY A 224 -22.27 -11.55 17.42
N ASP A 225 -21.42 -10.95 16.59
CA ASP A 225 -21.77 -9.72 15.87
C ASP A 225 -22.87 -9.99 14.81
N PRO A 226 -24.07 -9.37 14.95
CA PRO A 226 -25.15 -9.55 13.98
C PRO A 226 -24.81 -8.99 12.59
N VAL A 227 -23.97 -7.94 12.50
CA VAL A 227 -23.54 -7.36 11.21
C VAL A 227 -22.64 -8.34 10.47
N ALA A 228 -21.63 -8.89 11.16
CA ALA A 228 -20.74 -9.89 10.59
C ALA A 228 -21.50 -11.16 10.13
N LYS A 229 -22.46 -11.62 10.93
CA LYS A 229 -23.31 -12.77 10.57
C LYS A 229 -24.09 -12.51 9.27
N LYS A 230 -24.70 -11.32 9.13
CA LYS A 230 -25.44 -10.93 7.93
C LYS A 230 -24.53 -10.84 6.71
N LEU A 231 -23.41 -10.13 6.83
CA LEU A 231 -22.44 -9.97 5.75
C LEU A 231 -21.95 -11.34 5.25
N ARG A 232 -21.65 -12.27 6.17
CA ARG A 232 -21.31 -13.67 5.82
C ARG A 232 -22.38 -14.36 5.00
N GLN A 233 -23.63 -14.27 5.44
CA GLN A 233 -24.76 -14.90 4.76
C GLN A 233 -24.94 -14.32 3.36
N GLN A 234 -24.89 -13.00 3.23
CA GLN A 234 -25.12 -12.31 1.97
C GLN A 234 -23.96 -12.48 0.97
N LEU A 235 -22.71 -12.62 1.45
CA LEU A 235 -21.56 -12.91 0.59
C LEU A 235 -21.73 -14.21 -0.22
N THR A 236 -22.46 -15.20 0.30
CA THR A 236 -22.69 -16.48 -0.40
C THR A 236 -23.49 -16.34 -1.70
N THR A 237 -24.26 -15.26 -1.85
CA THR A 237 -25.10 -15.01 -3.02
C THR A 237 -24.56 -13.91 -3.94
N ALA A 238 -23.45 -13.27 -3.54
CA ALA A 238 -22.89 -12.12 -4.23
C ALA A 238 -22.14 -12.48 -5.52
N PHE A 239 -21.58 -13.68 -5.63
CA PHE A 239 -20.75 -14.09 -6.77
C PHE A 239 -21.54 -14.92 -7.78
N GLU A 240 -21.39 -14.61 -9.05
CA GLU A 240 -22.11 -15.27 -10.14
C GLU A 240 -21.20 -15.43 -11.36
N LEU A 241 -21.22 -16.60 -12.01
CA LEU A 241 -20.49 -16.78 -13.27
C LEU A 241 -21.22 -16.04 -14.39
N ARG A 242 -20.56 -15.08 -15.03
CA ARG A 242 -21.04 -14.39 -16.22
C ARG A 242 -20.77 -15.19 -17.49
N GLY A 243 -19.58 -15.75 -17.60
CA GLY A 243 -19.13 -16.40 -18.83
C GLY A 243 -17.77 -17.06 -18.71
N ILE A 244 -17.40 -17.80 -19.75
CA ILE A 244 -16.09 -18.42 -19.91
C ILE A 244 -15.54 -17.99 -21.26
N ARG A 245 -14.42 -17.29 -21.26
CA ARG A 245 -13.74 -16.83 -22.47
C ARG A 245 -12.49 -17.66 -22.69
N GLN A 246 -12.42 -18.34 -23.83
CA GLN A 246 -11.18 -19.00 -24.25
C GLN A 246 -10.15 -17.92 -24.60
N ALA A 247 -8.98 -17.97 -23.96
CA ALA A 247 -7.89 -17.04 -24.20
C ALA A 247 -6.94 -17.58 -25.26
N GLN A 248 -6.46 -16.69 -26.12
CA GLN A 248 -5.30 -17.00 -26.95
C GLN A 248 -4.08 -17.16 -26.03
N PRO A 249 -3.18 -18.13 -26.28
CA PRO A 249 -1.93 -18.22 -25.57
C PRO A 249 -1.20 -16.88 -25.66
N ALA A 250 -0.84 -16.29 -24.52
CA ALA A 250 -0.01 -15.08 -24.54
C ALA A 250 1.30 -15.40 -25.30
N ALA A 251 1.71 -14.51 -26.19
CA ALA A 251 3.01 -14.63 -26.83
C ALA A 251 4.08 -14.67 -25.74
N ARG A 252 4.82 -15.78 -25.64
CA ARG A 252 5.94 -15.89 -24.71
C ARG A 252 6.92 -14.76 -25.03
N THR A 253 7.02 -13.76 -24.15
CA THR A 253 8.08 -12.77 -24.21
C THR A 253 9.41 -13.49 -24.02
N LYS A 254 10.33 -13.32 -24.98
CA LYS A 254 11.70 -13.83 -24.82
C LYS A 254 12.28 -13.20 -23.55
N PRO A 255 12.90 -13.98 -22.65
CA PRO A 255 13.60 -13.39 -21.52
C PRO A 255 14.63 -12.40 -22.08
N ALA A 256 14.65 -11.19 -21.53
CA ALA A 256 15.61 -10.17 -21.91
C ALA A 256 17.02 -10.75 -21.80
N SER A 257 17.85 -10.48 -22.82
CA SER A 257 19.28 -10.83 -22.83
C SER A 257 19.91 -10.32 -21.54
N LYS A 258 20.55 -11.20 -20.76
CA LYS A 258 21.30 -10.81 -19.56
C LYS A 258 22.43 -9.86 -19.98
N SER A 259 22.25 -8.55 -19.83
CA SER A 259 23.40 -7.64 -19.90
C SER A 259 24.34 -7.96 -18.75
N SER A 260 25.64 -7.85 -18.96
CA SER A 260 26.61 -7.89 -17.87
C SER A 260 26.25 -6.80 -16.85
N LEU A 261 26.18 -7.17 -15.57
CA LEU A 261 25.98 -6.22 -14.49
C LEU A 261 27.15 -5.22 -14.49
N VAL A 262 26.83 -3.92 -14.50
CA VAL A 262 27.81 -2.86 -14.24
C VAL A 262 27.68 -2.43 -12.79
N GLY A 263 28.81 -2.42 -12.08
CA GLY A 263 28.93 -2.10 -10.66
C GLY A 263 28.79 -3.31 -9.74
N THR A 264 28.97 -3.07 -8.45
CA THR A 264 28.85 -4.03 -7.37
C THR A 264 27.40 -4.05 -6.86
N PRO A 265 26.72 -5.21 -6.77
CA PRO A 265 25.38 -5.28 -6.20
C PRO A 265 25.29 -4.60 -4.83
N TYR A 266 24.30 -3.73 -4.65
CA TYR A 266 24.05 -3.12 -3.35
C TYR A 266 23.41 -4.13 -2.42
N ARG A 267 23.94 -4.26 -1.20
CA ARG A 267 23.34 -5.09 -0.17
C ARG A 267 22.23 -4.30 0.52
N PHE A 268 20.99 -4.51 0.08
CA PHE A 268 19.82 -3.91 0.71
C PHE A 268 19.55 -4.58 2.07
N GLU A 269 19.65 -3.81 3.15
CA GLU A 269 19.46 -4.28 4.52
C GLU A 269 18.15 -3.75 5.08
N ILE A 270 17.38 -4.63 5.73
CA ILE A 270 16.15 -4.30 6.46
C ILE A 270 16.05 -5.21 7.68
N ALA A 271 15.40 -4.71 8.74
CA ALA A 271 15.09 -5.55 9.90
C ALA A 271 14.10 -6.67 9.54
N ARG A 272 14.20 -7.78 10.27
CA ARG A 272 13.16 -8.82 10.26
C ARG A 272 11.82 -8.21 10.65
N GLY A 273 10.73 -8.62 10.00
CA GLY A 273 9.40 -8.05 10.23
C GLY A 273 9.01 -6.97 9.22
N PHE A 274 9.94 -6.51 8.38
CA PHE A 274 9.64 -5.59 7.30
C PHE A 274 9.29 -6.34 6.01
N PRO A 275 8.32 -5.82 5.23
CA PRO A 275 8.03 -6.35 3.90
C PRO A 275 9.27 -6.26 2.99
N ILE A 276 9.52 -7.29 2.17
CA ILE A 276 10.60 -7.24 1.18
C ILE A 276 10.16 -6.32 0.01
N PRO A 277 10.83 -5.18 -0.26
CA PRO A 277 10.42 -4.26 -1.32
C PRO A 277 10.69 -4.83 -2.71
N THR A 278 9.98 -4.28 -3.70
CA THR A 278 10.25 -4.55 -5.12
C THR A 278 11.31 -3.58 -5.62
N LEU A 279 12.58 -4.01 -5.57
CA LEU A 279 13.68 -3.18 -6.06
C LEU A 279 13.78 -3.22 -7.60
N PRO A 280 14.26 -2.13 -8.24
CA PRO A 280 14.53 -2.12 -9.67
C PRO A 280 15.47 -3.26 -10.08
N THR A 281 15.15 -3.95 -11.18
CA THR A 281 15.97 -5.02 -11.76
C THR A 281 16.65 -4.61 -13.07
N SER A 282 16.25 -3.47 -13.66
CA SER A 282 16.76 -2.97 -14.93
C SER A 282 16.85 -1.43 -14.93
N PRO A 283 18.00 -0.84 -14.55
CA PRO A 283 19.17 -1.53 -14.00
C PRO A 283 18.97 -1.93 -12.53
N PRO A 284 19.68 -2.97 -12.05
CA PRO A 284 19.65 -3.36 -10.65
C PRO A 284 20.34 -2.33 -9.75
N LEU A 285 20.02 -2.39 -8.45
CA LEU A 285 20.60 -1.54 -7.40
C LEU A 285 22.09 -1.87 -7.18
N THR A 286 22.98 -0.88 -7.28
CA THR A 286 24.44 -1.05 -7.15
C THR A 286 25.11 0.06 -6.36
N ASN A 287 26.21 -0.24 -5.67
CA ASN A 287 26.95 0.70 -4.83
C ASN A 287 27.39 1.96 -5.59
N GLU A 288 27.85 1.83 -6.83
CA GLU A 288 28.39 2.94 -7.62
C GLU A 288 27.28 3.91 -8.07
N ARG A 289 26.09 3.39 -8.40
CA ARG A 289 24.90 4.21 -8.70
C ARG A 289 24.37 4.91 -7.46
N VAL A 290 24.35 4.23 -6.31
CA VAL A 290 23.97 4.82 -5.02
C VAL A 290 24.93 5.94 -4.63
N ALA A 291 26.25 5.73 -4.76
CA ALA A 291 27.26 6.74 -4.47
C ALA A 291 27.17 7.94 -5.41
N LEU A 292 26.94 7.72 -6.71
CA LEU A 292 26.68 8.80 -7.66
C LEU A 292 25.39 9.57 -7.30
N GLY A 293 24.32 8.87 -6.92
CA GLY A 293 23.07 9.48 -6.49
C GLY A 293 23.22 10.34 -5.25
N GLU A 294 23.95 9.85 -4.23
CA GLU A 294 24.26 10.61 -3.02
C GLU A 294 25.04 11.88 -3.34
N ARG A 295 26.02 11.77 -4.26
CA ARG A 295 26.80 12.93 -4.71
C ARG A 295 25.90 13.96 -5.38
N LEU A 296 25.07 13.54 -6.35
CA LEU A 296 24.13 14.42 -7.07
C LEU A 296 23.10 15.05 -6.13
N PHE A 297 22.55 14.29 -5.19
CA PHE A 297 21.56 14.77 -4.21
C PHE A 297 22.06 15.98 -3.39
N ASN A 298 23.37 16.06 -3.18
CA ASN A 298 24.02 17.14 -2.43
C ASN A 298 24.69 18.19 -3.33
N ASP A 299 24.68 18.01 -4.65
CA ASP A 299 25.41 18.90 -5.57
C ASP A 299 24.51 20.08 -6.01
N PRO A 300 24.95 21.34 -5.78
CA PRO A 300 24.16 22.48 -6.15
C PRO A 300 24.12 22.76 -7.66
N LEU A 301 24.96 22.08 -8.48
CA LEU A 301 24.94 22.15 -9.95
C LEU A 301 23.62 21.68 -10.58
N LEU A 302 22.71 21.13 -9.78
CA LEU A 302 21.38 20.76 -10.25
C LEU A 302 20.39 21.95 -10.22
N SER A 303 20.84 23.15 -9.83
CA SER A 303 20.01 24.36 -9.74
C SER A 303 20.60 25.49 -10.55
N SER A 304 19.76 26.36 -11.11
CA SER A 304 20.22 27.46 -11.99
C SER A 304 21.08 28.51 -11.30
N THR A 305 21.10 28.54 -9.98
CA THR A 305 21.95 29.45 -9.22
C THR A 305 23.23 28.80 -8.71
N ASN A 306 23.41 27.50 -8.92
CA ASN A 306 24.51 26.70 -8.36
C ASN A 306 24.66 26.86 -6.85
N LYS A 307 23.52 27.06 -6.15
CA LYS A 307 23.47 27.28 -4.69
C LYS A 307 22.48 26.38 -3.95
N GLN A 308 21.59 25.68 -4.67
CA GLN A 308 20.60 24.79 -4.08
C GLN A 308 20.79 23.37 -4.60
N SER A 309 20.68 22.40 -3.71
CA SER A 309 20.64 20.98 -4.03
C SER A 309 19.37 20.35 -3.46
N CYS A 310 19.15 19.06 -3.70
CA CYS A 310 18.03 18.35 -3.09
C CYS A 310 18.12 18.41 -1.55
N SER A 311 19.33 18.34 -0.99
CA SER A 311 19.54 18.37 0.46
C SER A 311 19.28 19.73 1.13
N SER A 312 19.16 20.81 0.35
CA SER A 312 18.73 22.12 0.88
C SER A 312 17.31 22.09 1.45
N CYS A 313 16.42 21.30 0.83
CA CYS A 313 15.02 21.13 1.27
C CYS A 313 14.76 19.76 1.91
N HIS A 314 15.61 18.77 1.65
CA HIS A 314 15.50 17.43 2.22
C HIS A 314 16.70 17.17 3.14
N GLN A 315 16.72 17.87 4.27
CA GLN A 315 17.88 17.95 5.15
C GLN A 315 18.02 16.66 5.96
N THR A 316 19.20 16.03 5.94
CA THR A 316 19.47 14.82 6.74
C THR A 316 19.21 15.07 8.24
N ALA A 317 19.48 16.29 8.74
CA ALA A 317 19.23 16.65 10.12
C ALA A 317 17.75 16.63 10.53
N HIS A 318 16.85 16.67 9.54
CA HIS A 318 15.40 16.62 9.69
C HIS A 318 14.83 15.36 9.02
N ALA A 319 15.58 14.25 9.05
CA ALA A 319 15.18 13.00 8.43
C ALA A 319 14.74 13.16 6.95
N PHE A 320 15.50 13.95 6.18
CA PHE A 320 15.23 14.25 4.77
C PHE A 320 13.93 15.05 4.52
N SER A 321 13.49 15.86 5.48
CA SER A 321 12.43 16.87 5.31
C SER A 321 12.98 18.31 5.39
N ASP A 322 12.09 19.29 5.22
CA ASP A 322 12.39 20.71 5.45
C ASP A 322 11.77 21.17 6.78
N PRO A 323 12.52 21.80 7.69
CA PRO A 323 11.95 22.38 8.91
C PRO A 323 11.08 23.63 8.65
N ARG A 324 11.07 24.17 7.42
CA ARG A 324 10.21 25.28 7.03
C ARG A 324 8.82 24.77 6.64
N ARG A 325 7.81 25.63 6.81
CA ARG A 325 6.45 25.35 6.31
C ARG A 325 6.46 25.08 4.81
N PHE A 326 7.04 26.00 4.05
CA PHE A 326 7.26 25.87 2.62
C PHE A 326 8.73 26.09 2.30
N SER A 327 9.24 25.23 1.43
CA SER A 327 10.61 25.28 0.94
C SER A 327 10.81 26.49 0.03
N GLU A 328 11.97 27.13 0.14
CA GLU A 328 12.38 28.19 -0.77
C GLU A 328 13.18 27.59 -1.93
N GLY A 329 12.81 27.91 -3.16
CA GLY A 329 13.52 27.55 -4.38
C GLY A 329 14.72 28.44 -4.66
N ALA A 330 15.45 28.10 -5.72
CA ALA A 330 16.76 28.64 -6.06
C ALA A 330 16.72 30.14 -6.37
N THR A 331 15.56 30.63 -6.79
CA THR A 331 15.27 32.02 -7.14
C THR A 331 14.59 32.80 -6.01
N GLY A 332 14.39 32.19 -4.83
CA GLY A 332 13.70 32.78 -3.69
C GLY A 332 12.18 32.59 -3.67
N SER A 333 11.60 31.90 -4.66
CA SER A 333 10.18 31.57 -4.67
C SER A 333 9.86 30.52 -3.61
N LEU A 334 8.71 30.64 -2.93
CA LEU A 334 8.26 29.61 -2.00
C LEU A 334 7.43 28.54 -2.72
N GLY A 335 7.59 27.28 -2.29
CA GLY A 335 6.72 26.18 -2.64
C GLY A 335 5.30 26.36 -2.09
N THR A 336 4.39 25.47 -2.51
CA THR A 336 2.97 25.48 -2.11
C THR A 336 2.61 24.40 -1.11
N ARG A 337 3.54 23.46 -0.85
CA ARG A 337 3.38 22.34 0.09
C ARG A 337 4.65 22.16 0.92
N ASN A 338 4.50 21.56 2.10
CA ASN A 338 5.63 21.13 2.92
C ASN A 338 6.37 19.98 2.23
N SER A 339 7.70 20.04 2.22
CA SER A 339 8.55 19.01 1.58
C SER A 339 8.42 17.68 2.32
N MET A 340 7.94 16.66 1.62
CA MET A 340 7.78 15.32 2.16
C MET A 340 9.15 14.73 2.60
N PRO A 341 9.19 13.95 3.68
CA PRO A 341 10.39 13.18 4.01
C PRO A 341 10.74 12.15 2.94
N LEU A 342 12.04 11.95 2.67
CA LEU A 342 12.55 11.01 1.66
C LEU A 342 13.23 9.77 2.28
N PHE A 343 12.47 9.04 3.10
CA PHE A 343 12.87 7.71 3.58
C PHE A 343 11.79 6.67 3.28
N ASN A 344 12.19 5.39 3.26
CA ASN A 344 11.32 4.25 2.98
C ASN A 344 10.58 4.32 1.63
N LEU A 345 11.19 4.96 0.63
CA LEU A 345 10.58 5.10 -0.69
C LEU A 345 10.53 3.79 -1.49
N ALA A 346 11.29 2.76 -1.09
CA ALA A 346 11.32 1.45 -1.73
C ALA A 346 9.99 0.66 -1.67
N TRP A 347 9.04 1.10 -0.85
CA TRP A 347 7.71 0.50 -0.71
C TRP A 347 6.57 1.36 -1.28
N LYS A 348 6.92 2.49 -1.90
CA LYS A 348 5.95 3.46 -2.41
C LYS A 348 5.76 3.29 -3.92
N GLU A 349 4.51 3.37 -4.37
CA GLU A 349 4.14 3.25 -5.80
C GLU A 349 3.64 4.58 -6.41
N SER A 350 3.43 5.62 -5.59
CA SER A 350 2.96 6.94 -6.05
C SER A 350 3.67 8.05 -5.27
N PHE A 351 4.08 9.11 -5.94
CA PHE A 351 4.97 10.15 -5.43
C PHE A 351 4.33 11.53 -5.49
N PHE A 352 4.89 12.48 -4.72
CA PHE A 352 4.23 13.72 -4.26
C PHE A 352 3.04 13.49 -3.33
N TRP A 353 2.55 14.57 -2.73
CA TRP A 353 1.40 14.58 -1.81
C TRP A 353 0.09 14.18 -2.50
N ASP A 354 -0.07 14.55 -3.77
CA ASP A 354 -1.26 14.30 -4.59
C ASP A 354 -1.11 13.13 -5.56
N GLY A 355 0.02 12.42 -5.55
CA GLY A 355 0.23 11.26 -6.42
C GLY A 355 0.52 11.61 -7.87
N SER A 356 0.80 12.88 -8.19
CA SER A 356 1.05 13.35 -9.56
C SER A 356 2.24 12.69 -10.25
N SER A 357 3.15 12.04 -9.51
CA SER A 357 4.27 11.30 -10.09
C SER A 357 4.11 9.78 -9.90
N PRO A 358 4.08 8.98 -10.97
CA PRO A 358 3.91 7.53 -10.93
C PRO A 358 5.20 6.75 -10.64
N SER A 359 6.36 7.41 -10.58
CA SER A 359 7.63 6.75 -10.29
C SER A 359 8.63 7.64 -9.56
N LEU A 360 9.53 7.02 -8.78
CA LEU A 360 10.57 7.75 -8.07
C LEU A 360 11.52 8.45 -9.04
N ARG A 361 11.79 7.83 -10.19
CA ARG A 361 12.63 8.41 -11.25
C ARG A 361 12.04 9.69 -11.83
N GLU A 362 10.74 9.74 -12.08
CA GLU A 362 10.07 10.96 -12.55
C GLU A 362 10.02 12.01 -11.44
N LEU A 363 9.77 11.59 -10.18
CA LEU A 363 9.80 12.49 -9.02
C LEU A 363 11.13 13.25 -8.94
N VAL A 364 12.28 12.58 -9.01
CA VAL A 364 13.58 13.24 -8.76
C VAL A 364 14.01 14.22 -9.86
N LEU A 365 13.47 14.09 -11.07
CA LEU A 365 13.78 14.97 -12.21
C LEU A 365 12.88 16.21 -12.26
N HIS A 366 11.72 16.17 -11.61
CA HIS A 366 10.77 17.28 -11.64
C HIS A 366 11.25 18.53 -10.85
N PRO A 367 11.75 18.42 -9.60
CA PRO A 367 12.27 19.57 -8.83
C PRO A 367 13.38 20.34 -9.53
N ILE A 368 14.22 19.65 -10.31
CA ILE A 368 15.28 20.26 -11.12
C ILE A 368 14.67 21.31 -12.06
N GLN A 369 13.58 20.95 -12.73
CA GLN A 369 12.92 21.76 -13.76
C GLN A 369 11.87 22.74 -13.23
N SER A 370 11.36 22.50 -12.03
CA SER A 370 10.32 23.30 -11.42
C SER A 370 10.79 24.74 -11.17
N ALA A 371 10.01 25.71 -11.69
CA ALA A 371 10.39 27.12 -11.65
C ALA A 371 10.40 27.72 -10.23
N ILE A 372 9.70 27.09 -9.29
CA ILE A 372 9.63 27.49 -7.87
C ILE A 372 10.54 26.64 -6.97
N GLU A 373 11.26 25.68 -7.54
CA GLU A 373 12.25 24.85 -6.86
C GLU A 373 13.63 25.15 -7.45
N MET A 374 14.27 24.25 -8.20
CA MET A 374 15.66 24.43 -8.63
C MET A 374 15.80 25.26 -9.92
N HIS A 375 14.71 25.47 -10.66
CA HIS A 375 14.61 26.33 -11.84
C HIS A 375 15.70 26.06 -12.88
N GLU A 376 15.93 24.82 -13.28
CA GLU A 376 17.00 24.44 -14.21
C GLU A 376 16.53 23.44 -15.29
N SER A 377 17.06 23.56 -16.49
CA SER A 377 16.87 22.61 -17.58
C SER A 377 17.84 21.42 -17.47
N LEU A 378 17.34 20.21 -17.69
CA LEU A 378 18.17 19.01 -17.71
C LEU A 378 19.33 19.06 -18.72
N PRO A 379 19.17 19.62 -19.94
CA PRO A 379 20.31 19.78 -20.86
C PRO A 379 21.43 20.65 -20.30
N HIS A 380 21.11 21.71 -19.56
CA HIS A 380 22.12 22.57 -18.95
C HIS A 380 22.80 21.87 -17.75
N VAL A 381 22.04 21.18 -16.89
CA VAL A 381 22.60 20.32 -15.84
C VAL A 381 23.61 19.33 -16.42
N ILE A 382 23.28 18.66 -17.53
CA ILE A 382 24.18 17.70 -18.18
C ILE A 382 25.48 18.38 -18.58
N ALA A 383 25.41 19.55 -19.23
CA ALA A 383 26.60 20.31 -19.64
C ALA A 383 27.45 20.78 -18.45
N GLU A 384 26.82 21.18 -17.34
CA GLU A 384 27.53 21.57 -16.12
C GLU A 384 28.22 20.39 -15.45
N LEU A 385 27.56 19.22 -15.36
CA LEU A 385 28.16 18.01 -14.81
C LEU A 385 29.32 17.50 -15.68
N GLU A 386 29.21 17.58 -17.00
CA GLU A 386 30.30 17.28 -17.93
C GLU A 386 31.50 18.20 -17.69
N SER A 387 31.25 19.51 -17.60
CA SER A 387 32.28 20.53 -17.34
C SER A 387 32.92 20.36 -15.95
N ALA A 388 32.15 19.92 -14.97
CA ALA A 388 32.62 19.62 -13.61
C ALA A 388 33.34 18.26 -13.48
N GLY A 389 33.45 17.49 -14.58
CA GLY A 389 34.24 16.27 -14.61
C GLY A 389 33.55 15.03 -14.01
N TYR A 390 32.22 14.93 -14.07
CA TYR A 390 31.46 13.78 -13.56
C TYR A 390 31.66 12.47 -14.35
N GLY A 391 32.23 12.52 -15.56
CA GLY A 391 32.38 11.37 -16.47
C GLY A 391 32.94 10.08 -15.82
N PRO A 392 33.99 10.12 -14.98
CA PRO A 392 34.48 8.93 -14.27
C PRO A 392 33.44 8.30 -13.32
N LEU A 393 32.61 9.10 -12.64
CA LEU A 393 31.57 8.60 -11.74
C LEU A 393 30.44 7.92 -12.53
N PHE A 394 30.03 8.51 -13.67
CA PHE A 394 29.06 7.87 -14.58
C PHE A 394 29.62 6.59 -15.19
N ARG A 395 30.91 6.56 -15.55
CA ARG A 395 31.57 5.35 -16.05
C ARG A 395 31.55 4.23 -15.02
N ALA A 396 31.80 4.53 -13.75
CA ALA A 396 31.72 3.54 -12.68
C ALA A 396 30.27 3.01 -12.49
N ALA A 397 29.28 3.91 -12.54
CA ALA A 397 27.87 3.58 -12.30
C ALA A 397 27.18 2.89 -13.49
N PHE A 398 27.53 3.23 -14.72
CA PHE A 398 26.80 2.83 -15.94
C PHE A 398 27.67 2.20 -17.03
N GLY A 399 29.00 2.21 -16.87
CA GLY A 399 29.94 1.62 -17.82
C GLY A 399 30.25 2.55 -18.99
N SER A 400 29.57 3.69 -19.06
CA SER A 400 29.83 4.80 -19.98
C SER A 400 30.04 6.10 -19.20
N ALA A 401 30.89 6.98 -19.71
CA ALA A 401 31.04 8.33 -19.17
C ALA A 401 29.89 9.27 -19.61
N ASP A 402 29.01 8.80 -20.50
CA ASP A 402 27.90 9.61 -21.01
C ASP A 402 26.91 9.97 -19.89
N ILE A 403 26.68 11.27 -19.74
CA ILE A 403 25.73 11.84 -18.79
C ILE A 403 24.41 12.02 -19.52
N THR A 404 23.35 11.39 -19.01
CA THR A 404 22.00 11.47 -19.58
C THR A 404 20.98 11.73 -18.48
N GLU A 405 19.84 12.31 -18.82
CA GLU A 405 18.69 12.44 -17.92
C GLU A 405 18.34 11.11 -17.25
N GLN A 406 18.33 10.03 -18.03
CA GLN A 406 18.04 8.69 -17.53
C GLN A 406 19.07 8.24 -16.48
N HIS A 407 20.37 8.47 -16.71
CA HIS A 407 21.42 8.10 -15.76
C HIS A 407 21.35 8.95 -14.47
N ILE A 408 21.07 10.26 -14.59
CA ILE A 408 20.86 11.14 -13.43
C ILE A 408 19.68 10.64 -12.60
N GLY A 409 18.53 10.40 -13.25
CA GLY A 409 17.32 9.91 -12.59
C GLY A 409 17.52 8.56 -11.91
N ILE A 410 18.21 7.61 -12.56
CA ILE A 410 18.53 6.30 -11.97
C ILE A 410 19.45 6.44 -10.76
N ALA A 411 20.48 7.29 -10.82
CA ALA A 411 21.41 7.47 -9.71
C ALA A 411 20.68 8.02 -8.47
N LEU A 412 19.91 9.11 -8.64
CA LEU A 412 19.12 9.71 -7.58
C LEU A 412 18.07 8.75 -7.02
N GLU A 413 17.32 8.06 -7.89
CA GLU A 413 16.36 7.01 -7.51
C GLU A 413 17.04 5.95 -6.64
N GLN A 414 18.19 5.41 -7.09
CA GLN A 414 18.90 4.37 -6.35
C GLN A 414 19.37 4.83 -4.98
N PHE A 415 19.91 6.05 -4.85
CA PHE A 415 20.29 6.60 -3.55
C PHE A 415 19.09 6.71 -2.59
N LEU A 416 17.97 7.24 -3.09
CA LEU A 416 16.77 7.44 -2.27
C LEU A 416 16.12 6.12 -1.86
N LEU A 417 16.20 5.07 -2.70
CA LEU A 417 15.73 3.74 -2.33
C LEU A 417 16.47 3.18 -1.11
N THR A 418 17.75 3.54 -0.90
CA THR A 418 18.53 3.02 0.24
C THR A 418 18.33 3.80 1.54
N ARG A 419 17.53 4.88 1.55
CA ARG A 419 17.25 5.63 2.78
C ARG A 419 16.12 4.95 3.55
N THR A 420 16.46 3.89 4.28
CA THR A 420 15.47 3.03 4.96
C THR A 420 15.49 3.21 6.48
N SER A 421 14.35 3.52 7.09
CA SER A 421 14.13 3.56 8.54
C SER A 421 13.50 2.26 9.01
N TYR A 422 14.23 1.47 9.80
CA TYR A 422 13.81 0.14 10.27
C TYR A 422 14.32 -0.28 11.65
N ASP A 423 15.13 0.55 12.33
CA ASP A 423 15.77 0.22 13.62
C ASP A 423 15.45 1.22 14.73
N SER A 424 14.23 1.78 14.71
CA SER A 424 13.73 2.66 15.76
C SER A 424 13.63 1.94 17.11
N ARG A 425 13.42 2.70 18.19
CA ARG A 425 13.20 2.11 19.53
C ARG A 425 11.96 1.22 19.55
N PHE A 426 10.92 1.57 18.79
CA PHE A 426 9.76 0.69 18.60
C PHE A 426 10.17 -0.64 17.95
N ASP A 427 10.98 -0.60 16.90
CA ASP A 427 11.42 -1.80 16.19
C ASP A 427 12.24 -2.72 17.10
N LYS A 428 13.13 -2.15 17.92
CA LYS A 428 13.90 -2.88 18.94
C LYS A 428 12.99 -3.53 19.98
N ALA A 429 11.97 -2.80 20.43
CA ALA A 429 11.00 -3.34 21.38
C ALA A 429 10.14 -4.47 20.77
N ALA A 430 9.71 -4.32 19.51
CA ALA A 430 8.98 -5.35 18.79
C ALA A 430 9.80 -6.64 18.61
N ARG A 431 11.13 -6.55 18.56
CA ARG A 431 12.06 -7.68 18.52
C ARG A 431 12.50 -8.19 19.89
N GLY A 432 12.07 -7.56 20.98
CA GLY A 432 12.47 -7.91 22.35
C GLY A 432 13.90 -7.50 22.72
N GLU A 433 14.51 -6.59 21.97
CA GLU A 433 15.86 -6.06 22.21
C GLU A 433 15.87 -4.86 23.18
N SER A 434 14.71 -4.24 23.38
CA SER A 434 14.49 -3.16 24.35
C SER A 434 13.05 -3.20 24.87
N GLU A 435 12.72 -2.37 25.87
CA GLU A 435 11.35 -2.23 26.35
C GLU A 435 10.81 -0.83 26.09
N LEU A 436 9.54 -0.75 25.70
CA LEU A 436 8.78 0.49 25.74
C LEU A 436 8.44 0.83 27.20
N THR A 437 8.42 2.12 27.52
CA THR A 437 7.88 2.56 28.83
C THR A 437 6.37 2.34 28.90
N GLU A 438 5.78 2.35 30.10
CA GLU A 438 4.33 2.16 30.25
C GLU A 438 3.49 3.21 29.51
N ILE A 439 3.98 4.45 29.43
CA ILE A 439 3.32 5.51 28.66
C ILE A 439 3.41 5.27 27.15
N GLU A 440 4.51 4.71 26.66
CA GLU A 440 4.68 4.34 25.25
C GLU A 440 3.84 3.12 24.88
N LYS A 441 3.76 2.11 25.77
CA LYS A 441 2.86 0.95 25.60
C LYS A 441 1.40 1.40 25.53
N ARG A 442 0.98 2.30 26.44
CA ARG A 442 -0.36 2.90 26.40
C ARG A 442 -0.60 3.68 25.10
N GLY A 443 0.40 4.40 24.60
CA GLY A 443 0.32 5.10 23.32
C GLY A 443 0.13 4.13 22.15
N PHE A 444 0.91 3.05 22.11
CA PHE A 444 0.77 2.02 21.09
C PHE A 444 -0.61 1.32 21.16
N GLU A 445 -1.08 1.03 22.37
CA GLU A 445 -2.43 0.48 22.59
C GLU A 445 -3.50 1.41 22.01
N LEU A 446 -3.46 2.71 22.34
CA LEU A 446 -4.39 3.69 21.78
C LEU A 446 -4.32 3.76 20.26
N PHE A 447 -3.11 3.77 19.70
CA PHE A 447 -2.86 3.83 18.26
C PHE A 447 -3.48 2.65 17.49
N MET A 448 -3.33 1.43 18.06
CA MET A 448 -3.83 0.18 17.47
C MET A 448 -5.27 -0.15 17.87
N THR A 449 -5.85 0.59 18.81
CA THR A 449 -7.22 0.37 19.27
C THR A 449 -8.16 1.29 18.52
N GLU A 450 -9.29 0.73 18.15
CA GLU A 450 -10.35 1.45 17.50
C GLU A 450 -11.16 2.33 18.47
N TYR A 451 -11.74 3.39 17.93
CA TYR A 451 -12.84 4.08 18.58
C TYR A 451 -14.17 3.34 18.32
N ASP A 452 -14.50 2.36 19.19
CA ASP A 452 -15.79 1.64 19.18
C ASP A 452 -16.43 1.63 20.58
N PRO A 453 -17.24 2.66 20.91
CA PRO A 453 -17.91 2.76 22.20
C PRO A 453 -18.86 1.60 22.52
N ARG A 454 -19.41 0.87 21.53
CA ARG A 454 -20.27 -0.31 21.80
C ARG A 454 -19.46 -1.48 22.37
N ARG A 455 -18.17 -1.54 22.06
CA ARG A 455 -17.22 -2.50 22.63
C ARG A 455 -16.59 -1.99 23.93
N GLY A 456 -16.90 -0.76 24.34
CA GLY A 456 -16.18 -0.08 25.41
C GLY A 456 -14.76 0.31 25.02
N LEU A 457 -14.43 0.29 23.73
CA LEU A 457 -13.11 0.67 23.22
C LEU A 457 -13.10 2.16 22.90
N LYS A 458 -12.06 2.85 23.38
CA LYS A 458 -11.82 4.28 23.16
C LYS A 458 -10.37 4.49 22.72
N GLY A 459 -9.98 3.83 21.64
CA GLY A 459 -8.69 4.08 21.01
C GLY A 459 -8.71 5.28 20.07
N ALA A 460 -7.60 5.48 19.36
CA ALA A 460 -7.36 6.61 18.47
C ALA A 460 -7.51 6.28 16.98
N ASP A 461 -7.76 5.01 16.64
CA ASP A 461 -8.10 4.55 15.29
C ASP A 461 -7.03 4.84 14.21
N CYS A 462 -5.80 5.14 14.62
CA CYS A 462 -4.73 5.62 13.73
C CYS A 462 -4.26 4.55 12.74
N PHE A 463 -4.27 3.28 13.17
CA PHE A 463 -3.77 2.14 12.39
C PHE A 463 -4.52 1.92 11.06
N HIS A 464 -5.69 2.54 10.87
CA HIS A 464 -6.46 2.45 9.63
C HIS A 464 -5.74 3.04 8.42
N CYS A 465 -5.06 4.17 8.59
CA CYS A 465 -4.23 4.78 7.55
C CYS A 465 -2.75 4.51 7.83
N HIS A 466 -2.35 4.47 9.11
CA HIS A 466 -0.96 4.33 9.53
C HIS A 466 -0.66 2.92 10.08
N GLY A 467 -0.99 1.90 9.30
CA GLY A 467 -0.79 0.49 9.69
C GLY A 467 0.55 -0.10 9.26
N GLY A 468 0.77 -1.35 9.67
CA GLY A 468 1.89 -2.18 9.21
C GLY A 468 3.27 -1.72 9.70
N ALA A 469 4.32 -2.37 9.20
CA ALA A 469 5.69 -2.06 9.59
C ALA A 469 6.11 -0.64 9.18
N LEU A 470 5.50 -0.05 8.14
CA LEU A 470 5.88 1.28 7.65
C LEU A 470 5.04 2.42 8.23
N PHE A 471 4.01 2.13 9.04
CA PHE A 471 3.08 3.13 9.57
C PHE A 471 2.44 4.00 8.48
N THR A 472 2.04 3.36 7.39
CA THR A 472 1.35 3.96 6.24
C THR A 472 0.74 2.85 5.39
N ASP A 473 -0.39 3.15 4.76
CA ASP A 473 -1.05 2.31 3.76
C ASP A 473 -0.74 2.76 2.32
N HIS A 474 0.05 3.83 2.17
CA HIS A 474 0.39 4.48 0.89
C HIS A 474 -0.82 4.88 0.03
N ARG A 475 -2.01 5.04 0.64
CA ARG A 475 -3.24 5.44 -0.05
C ARG A 475 -3.51 6.92 0.12
N PHE A 476 -4.54 7.42 -0.56
CA PHE A 476 -4.96 8.81 -0.53
C PHE A 476 -6.18 9.00 0.36
N HIS A 477 -6.09 9.92 1.32
CA HIS A 477 -7.14 10.20 2.30
C HIS A 477 -7.33 11.70 2.49
N ASN A 478 -8.58 12.11 2.75
CA ASN A 478 -8.87 13.42 3.30
C ASN A 478 -8.88 13.26 4.82
N ASN A 479 -7.94 13.91 5.49
CA ASN A 479 -7.77 13.83 6.94
C ASN A 479 -8.58 14.90 7.71
N GLY A 480 -9.53 15.58 7.06
CA GLY A 480 -10.39 16.59 7.68
C GLY A 480 -9.74 17.95 7.82
N ILE A 481 -8.72 18.25 7.02
CA ILE A 481 -8.16 19.60 6.89
C ILE A 481 -9.04 20.43 5.94
N PRO A 482 -9.52 21.62 6.35
CA PRO A 482 -10.14 22.56 5.42
C PRO A 482 -9.04 23.22 4.58
N ASP A 483 -9.11 23.03 3.27
CA ASP A 483 -8.34 23.74 2.26
C ASP A 483 -9.14 23.75 0.95
N ASP A 484 -9.40 24.94 0.41
CA ASP A 484 -10.11 25.12 -0.87
C ASP A 484 -9.16 25.57 -1.99
N LEU A 485 -7.88 25.82 -1.68
CA LEU A 485 -6.86 26.25 -2.65
C LEU A 485 -6.07 25.05 -3.19
N ASP A 486 -5.75 24.08 -2.32
CA ASP A 486 -5.10 22.84 -2.69
C ASP A 486 -6.11 21.67 -2.68
N LEU A 487 -6.63 21.32 -3.85
CA LEU A 487 -7.61 20.25 -4.01
C LEU A 487 -6.98 18.84 -3.97
N GLY A 488 -5.67 18.72 -3.73
CA GLY A 488 -4.96 17.44 -3.63
C GLY A 488 -5.07 16.61 -4.90
N LEU A 489 -5.38 15.31 -4.75
CA LEU A 489 -5.50 14.35 -5.84
C LEU A 489 -6.50 14.77 -6.94
N GLU A 490 -7.53 15.58 -6.63
CA GLU A 490 -8.45 16.11 -7.64
C GLU A 490 -7.71 16.92 -8.73
N LEU A 491 -6.62 17.62 -8.39
CA LEU A 491 -5.83 18.36 -9.39
C LEU A 491 -5.17 17.43 -10.42
N VAL A 492 -4.98 16.15 -10.06
CA VAL A 492 -4.41 15.12 -10.93
C VAL A 492 -5.49 14.38 -11.70
N THR A 493 -6.62 14.05 -11.05
CA THR A 493 -7.65 13.18 -11.63
C THR A 493 -8.84 13.92 -12.26
N GLY A 494 -9.06 15.18 -11.88
CA GLY A 494 -10.24 15.97 -12.23
C GLY A 494 -11.54 15.49 -11.58
N ARG A 495 -11.49 14.57 -10.61
CA ARG A 495 -12.68 13.99 -9.96
C ARG A 495 -12.94 14.69 -8.63
N GLU A 496 -14.11 15.28 -8.47
CA GLU A 496 -14.57 15.91 -7.22
C GLU A 496 -14.55 14.94 -6.02
N THR A 497 -14.70 13.62 -6.27
CA THR A 497 -14.60 12.61 -5.22
C THR A 497 -13.19 12.42 -4.66
N ASP A 498 -12.17 12.91 -5.36
CA ASP A 498 -10.77 12.88 -4.95
C ASP A 498 -10.32 14.20 -4.29
N ARG A 499 -11.26 15.13 -4.05
CA ARG A 499 -11.00 16.43 -3.44
C ARG A 499 -10.35 16.29 -2.06
N ASN A 500 -9.24 16.99 -1.88
CA ASN A 500 -8.45 17.06 -0.66
C ASN A 500 -7.94 15.69 -0.19
N LEU A 501 -7.85 14.72 -1.10
CA LEU A 501 -7.15 13.47 -0.81
C LEU A 501 -5.66 13.67 -1.02
N PHE A 502 -4.88 13.31 0.00
CA PHE A 502 -3.42 13.32 -0.03
C PHE A 502 -2.89 11.96 0.41
N ILE A 503 -1.72 11.59 -0.08
CA ILE A 503 -1.09 10.32 0.28
C ILE A 503 -0.79 10.27 1.78
N THR A 504 -1.05 9.14 2.43
CA THR A 504 -0.67 8.90 3.82
C THR A 504 0.85 8.81 3.95
N PRO A 505 1.54 9.74 4.62
CA PRO A 505 2.97 9.61 4.84
C PRO A 505 3.25 8.54 5.89
N SER A 506 4.46 7.96 5.86
CA SER A 506 4.95 7.11 6.94
C SER A 506 5.12 7.93 8.23
N LEU A 507 4.68 7.40 9.37
CA LEU A 507 4.97 8.00 10.68
C LEU A 507 6.35 7.64 11.24
N ARG A 508 7.16 6.89 10.49
CA ARG A 508 8.57 6.69 10.87
C ARG A 508 9.28 8.04 10.87
N ASN A 509 10.15 8.25 11.83
CA ASN A 509 10.84 9.53 12.04
C ASN A 509 9.94 10.76 12.23
N ILE A 510 8.62 10.60 12.47
CA ILE A 510 7.68 11.73 12.52
C ILE A 510 8.07 12.80 13.55
N ALA A 511 8.76 12.43 14.63
CA ALA A 511 9.23 13.39 15.62
C ALA A 511 10.36 14.32 15.13
N LEU A 512 10.91 14.09 13.93
CA LEU A 512 12.02 14.84 13.33
C LEU A 512 11.58 15.72 12.14
N THR A 513 10.34 15.55 11.65
CA THR A 513 9.88 16.08 10.35
C THR A 513 8.79 17.14 10.51
N ALA A 514 8.84 17.93 11.58
CA ALA A 514 7.98 19.11 11.69
C ALA A 514 8.38 20.16 10.64
N PRO A 515 7.45 21.00 10.16
CA PRO A 515 6.01 21.01 10.49
C PRO A 515 5.21 19.94 9.75
N TYR A 516 3.98 19.70 10.17
CA TYR A 516 3.16 18.57 9.74
C TYR A 516 2.04 18.97 8.78
N MET A 517 1.55 17.96 8.07
CA MET A 517 0.54 18.01 6.99
C MET A 517 1.10 18.53 5.67
N HIS A 518 0.35 18.35 4.58
CA HIS A 518 0.76 18.77 3.24
C HIS A 518 1.03 20.27 3.15
N ASP A 519 0.41 21.08 4.01
CA ASP A 519 0.57 22.53 4.05
C ASP A 519 1.40 23.02 5.24
N GLY A 520 1.98 22.12 6.04
CA GLY A 520 2.86 22.47 7.16
C GLY A 520 2.21 23.32 8.26
N ARG A 521 0.88 23.23 8.46
CA ARG A 521 0.16 24.11 9.41
C ARG A 521 0.44 23.82 10.88
N PHE A 522 0.80 22.58 11.23
CA PHE A 522 1.04 22.19 12.62
C PHE A 522 2.53 22.12 12.92
N GLN A 523 2.95 22.72 14.02
CA GLN A 523 4.34 22.76 14.49
C GLN A 523 4.66 21.59 15.43
N THR A 524 3.65 21.01 16.09
CA THR A 524 3.86 19.95 17.08
C THR A 524 3.00 18.71 16.83
N LEU A 525 3.49 17.54 17.23
CA LEU A 525 2.68 16.31 17.26
C LEU A 525 1.41 16.47 18.11
N ARG A 526 1.47 17.33 19.14
CA ARG A 526 0.31 17.63 19.98
C ARG A 526 -0.82 18.27 19.18
N GLU A 527 -0.52 19.22 18.31
CA GLU A 527 -1.51 19.87 17.45
C GLU A 527 -2.09 18.89 16.43
N VAL A 528 -1.27 17.98 15.88
CA VAL A 528 -1.74 16.89 15.02
C VAL A 528 -2.72 15.97 15.77
N ILE A 529 -2.38 15.58 16.99
CA ILE A 529 -3.27 14.75 17.83
C ILE A 529 -4.56 15.50 18.16
N GLU A 530 -4.49 16.81 18.43
CA GLU A 530 -5.68 17.63 18.69
C GLU A 530 -6.59 17.75 17.45
N HIS A 531 -6.00 17.87 16.26
CA HIS A 531 -6.74 17.86 15.00
C HIS A 531 -7.60 16.60 14.85
N TYR A 532 -7.00 15.43 15.07
CA TYR A 532 -7.75 14.16 14.99
C TYR A 532 -8.70 13.94 16.19
N ASP A 533 -8.39 14.47 17.37
CA ASP A 533 -9.27 14.34 18.54
C ASP A 533 -10.50 15.23 18.44
N SER A 534 -10.41 16.48 17.95
CA SER A 534 -11.51 17.44 18.01
C SER A 534 -11.60 18.44 16.83
N GLY A 535 -10.58 18.51 15.97
CA GLY A 535 -10.44 19.52 14.91
C GLY A 535 -10.90 19.10 13.50
N LEU A 536 -11.44 17.90 13.33
CA LEU A 536 -11.83 17.37 12.02
C LEU A 536 -12.89 18.22 11.32
N HIS A 537 -12.57 18.72 10.13
CA HIS A 537 -13.54 19.29 9.21
C HIS A 537 -14.27 18.17 8.45
N HIS A 538 -15.57 18.01 8.74
CA HIS A 538 -16.43 17.05 8.05
C HIS A 538 -16.86 17.58 6.68
N SER A 539 -16.32 16.96 5.63
CA SER A 539 -16.68 17.22 4.23
C SER A 539 -17.25 15.94 3.58
N PRO A 540 -17.85 16.02 2.38
CA PRO A 540 -18.27 14.85 1.63
C PRO A 540 -17.13 13.90 1.23
N SER A 541 -15.88 14.39 1.14
CA SER A 541 -14.70 13.57 0.79
C SER A 541 -13.87 13.12 2.01
N LEU A 542 -14.22 13.55 3.24
CA LEU A 542 -13.56 13.11 4.47
C LEU A 542 -13.49 11.59 4.52
N ASP A 543 -12.33 11.02 4.90
CA ASP A 543 -12.18 9.57 4.97
C ASP A 543 -13.28 8.92 5.82
N PRO A 544 -13.95 7.84 5.37
CA PRO A 544 -15.00 7.16 6.13
C PRO A 544 -14.60 6.71 7.54
N ASN A 545 -13.34 6.32 7.75
CA ASN A 545 -12.85 5.89 9.06
C ASN A 545 -12.69 7.08 10.02
N LEU A 546 -12.60 8.32 9.52
CA LEU A 546 -12.68 9.53 10.34
C LEU A 546 -14.13 10.04 10.42
N ALA A 547 -14.87 10.01 9.31
CA ALA A 547 -16.25 10.50 9.26
C ALA A 547 -17.22 9.67 10.11
N LYS A 548 -16.85 8.44 10.50
CA LYS A 548 -17.63 7.60 11.44
C LYS A 548 -17.51 8.08 12.89
N HIS A 549 -16.48 8.87 13.22
CA HIS A 549 -16.27 9.38 14.58
C HIS A 549 -17.31 10.45 14.94
N PRO A 550 -17.59 10.68 16.24
CA PRO A 550 -18.50 11.73 16.65
C PRO A 550 -17.98 13.09 16.19
N ARG A 551 -18.88 13.96 15.70
CA ARG A 551 -18.52 15.34 15.27
C ARG A 551 -17.86 16.19 16.36
N LYS A 552 -18.09 15.85 17.64
CA LYS A 552 -17.47 16.52 18.79
C LYS A 552 -16.06 16.01 19.10
N GLY A 553 -15.58 15.01 18.35
CA GLY A 553 -14.31 14.37 18.58
C GLY A 553 -14.35 13.04 19.32
N LEU A 554 -13.16 12.45 19.49
CA LEU A 554 -12.92 11.22 20.25
C LEU A 554 -13.01 11.46 21.76
N GLY A 555 -12.73 12.68 22.21
CA GLY A 555 -12.80 13.09 23.62
C GLY A 555 -11.68 12.46 24.45
N MET A 556 -10.47 12.40 23.89
CA MET A 556 -9.31 11.81 24.53
C MET A 556 -8.85 12.62 25.75
N GLU A 557 -8.52 11.93 26.84
CA GLU A 557 -7.92 12.57 28.01
C GLU A 557 -6.51 13.08 27.70
N THR A 558 -6.07 14.14 28.38
CA THR A 558 -4.72 14.72 28.22
C THR A 558 -3.61 13.66 28.40
N LYS A 559 -3.81 12.71 29.32
CA LYS A 559 -2.86 11.61 29.57
C LYS A 559 -2.74 10.66 28.37
N ASP A 560 -3.85 10.37 27.69
CA ASP A 560 -3.90 9.49 26.53
C ASP A 560 -3.28 10.18 25.30
N LYS A 561 -3.53 11.48 25.13
CA LYS A 561 -2.84 12.29 24.11
C LYS A 561 -1.32 12.34 24.34
N ARG A 562 -0.86 12.40 25.61
CA ARG A 562 0.57 12.28 25.98
C ARG A 562 1.13 10.89 25.71
N ALA A 563 0.35 9.84 25.95
CA ALA A 563 0.74 8.48 25.64
C ALA A 563 0.94 8.28 24.13
N LEU A 564 -0.01 8.71 23.30
CA LEU A 564 0.13 8.69 21.84
C LEU A 564 1.39 9.42 21.37
N GLU A 565 1.62 10.63 21.85
CA GLU A 565 2.81 11.40 21.47
C GLU A 565 4.12 10.69 21.89
N ALA A 566 4.16 10.10 23.09
CA ALA A 566 5.31 9.33 23.56
C ALA A 566 5.57 8.12 22.65
N PHE A 567 4.51 7.41 22.24
CA PHE A 567 4.61 6.33 21.27
C PHE A 567 5.13 6.81 19.92
N LEU A 568 4.60 7.88 19.33
CA LEU A 568 5.07 8.38 18.02
C LEU A 568 6.57 8.74 18.03
N ARG A 569 7.09 9.22 19.15
CA ARG A 569 8.53 9.50 19.32
C ARG A 569 9.40 8.23 19.34
N THR A 570 8.82 7.06 19.62
CA THR A 570 9.55 5.78 19.55
C THR A 570 9.87 5.36 18.11
N LEU A 571 9.21 5.97 17.11
CA LEU A 571 9.34 5.65 15.68
C LEU A 571 10.51 6.36 15.00
N SER A 572 11.31 7.14 15.73
CA SER A 572 12.54 7.74 15.22
C SER A 572 13.67 6.72 15.20
N ASP A 573 14.23 6.50 14.01
CA ASP A 573 15.36 5.61 13.81
C ASP A 573 16.67 6.38 14.11
N PRO A 574 17.56 5.85 14.98
CA PRO A 574 18.81 6.50 15.34
C PRO A 574 19.67 6.94 14.15
N GLN A 575 19.61 6.27 13.00
CA GLN A 575 20.40 6.66 11.82
C GLN A 575 19.95 7.98 11.19
N PHE A 576 18.73 8.46 11.51
CA PHE A 576 18.18 9.74 11.04
C PHE A 576 18.23 10.83 12.11
N ILE A 577 18.66 10.50 13.34
CA ILE A 577 18.81 11.48 14.41
C ILE A 577 20.17 12.17 14.24
N PRO A 578 20.22 13.51 14.18
CA PRO A 578 21.50 14.23 14.18
C PRO A 578 22.35 13.82 15.40
N PRO A 579 23.67 13.66 15.25
CA PRO A 579 24.55 13.55 16.40
C PRO A 579 24.30 14.73 17.34
N ALA A 580 24.18 14.48 18.65
CA ALA A 580 24.09 15.57 19.61
C ALA A 580 25.30 16.49 19.42
N GLU A 581 25.08 17.79 19.20
CA GLU A 581 26.17 18.76 19.16
C GLU A 581 26.94 18.63 20.48
N SER A 582 28.18 18.16 20.42
CA SER A 582 29.07 18.12 21.57
C SER A 582 29.15 19.53 22.13
N GLY A 583 28.66 19.70 23.37
CA GLY A 583 28.44 20.99 23.98
C GLY A 583 29.61 21.94 23.83
N LYS A 584 29.37 23.07 23.15
CA LYS A 584 30.09 24.30 23.49
C LYS A 584 29.53 24.76 24.84
N GLU A 585 30.11 24.22 25.92
CA GLU A 585 30.09 24.89 27.21
C GLU A 585 30.56 26.34 26.97
N LYS A 586 29.62 27.28 27.05
CA LYS A 586 29.96 28.64 27.41
C LYS A 586 30.43 28.57 28.87
N SER A 587 31.74 28.49 29.06
CA SER A 587 32.39 28.80 30.33
C SER A 587 32.10 30.28 30.72
N PRO A 588 32.06 30.57 32.03
CA PRO A 588 31.09 31.45 32.68
C PRO A 588 31.10 32.92 32.27
#